data_AF-B6IEV0-F1
#
_entry.id   AF-B6IEV0-F1
#
_cell.length_a   1.000
_cell.length_b   1.000
_cell.length_c   1.000
_cell.angle_alpha   90.00
_cell.angle_beta   90.00
_cell.angle_gamma   90.00
#
_symmetry.space_group_name_H-M   'P 1'
#
loop_
_entity.id
_entity.type
_entity.pdbx_description
1 polymer ?
#
loop_
_entity_poly.entity_id
_entity_poly.type
_entity_poly.pdbx_seq_one_letter_code
_entity_poly.pdbx_strand_id
1 'polypeptide(L)'
;MPEYYTMEWLNLPENVPKSRLAAIQLAYGIPSILLMFIMFWLMGCSKKYSSSFYRLVQMDLLTVTNNKVHLNYLYIFQNIVGWLNSWIALRYAEFPFGTIYIRFFLGYVPWLWNVSIFIYTCMFHVHFCSAISLSIHRISSILFFNSYEKFWSRYYLVVYIVYCLFSSLPNLLASGLPPRLNLINGTLWFSVDIEGTENFNFGTNVFAVVYFISLVGTGIAVPIIIGRKFQGSLADITISKKLTRIAVTSGFVYSGILLWSLLNAVNTKFHLLPEEYASSISFSVLSCVSDVMTLAFPYILLIFDSNIKRDFSIVFQKSTSEVSSTVPVIMTS
;
A
#
# COMPACT_ATOMS: atom_id res chain seq x y z
N MET A 1 19.63 -20.58 24.63
CA MET A 1 19.58 -21.25 23.32
C MET A 1 18.30 -20.76 22.67
N PRO A 2 18.29 -20.34 21.39
CA PRO A 2 17.06 -19.89 20.76
C PRO A 2 16.02 -21.02 20.80
N GLU A 3 14.86 -20.73 21.38
CA GLU A 3 13.75 -21.67 21.42
C GLU A 3 13.10 -21.74 20.03
N TYR A 4 13.49 -22.76 19.26
CA TYR A 4 12.89 -23.05 17.97
C TYR A 4 11.69 -23.96 18.17
N TYR A 5 10.50 -23.44 17.89
CA TYR A 5 9.28 -24.23 17.84
C TYR A 5 8.97 -24.60 16.39
N THR A 6 8.94 -25.90 16.11
CA THR A 6 8.50 -26.43 14.82
C THR A 6 7.25 -27.26 15.05
N MET A 7 6.16 -26.89 14.38
CA MET A 7 4.88 -27.59 14.47
C MET A 7 4.35 -27.94 13.08
N GLU A 8 3.58 -29.01 13.02
CA GLU A 8 2.83 -29.36 11.81
C GLU A 8 1.76 -28.30 11.55
N TRP A 9 1.72 -27.78 10.33
CA TRP A 9 0.68 -26.86 9.89
C TRP A 9 -0.60 -27.64 9.61
N LEU A 10 -1.44 -27.74 10.64
CA LEU A 10 -2.76 -28.37 10.54
C LEU A 10 -3.73 -27.43 9.82
N ASN A 11 -4.61 -28.03 9.01
CA ASN A 11 -5.71 -27.27 8.41
C ASN A 11 -6.58 -26.70 9.53
N LEU A 12 -6.68 -25.37 9.59
CA LEU A 12 -7.60 -24.70 10.51
C LEU A 12 -9.03 -25.12 10.20
N PRO A 13 -9.88 -25.37 11.21
CA PRO A 13 -11.31 -25.59 10.99
C PRO A 13 -11.92 -24.36 10.31
N GLU A 14 -12.90 -24.60 9.43
CA GLU A 14 -13.53 -23.52 8.67
C GLU A 14 -14.18 -22.49 9.60
N ASN A 15 -13.68 -21.25 9.57
CA ASN A 15 -14.23 -20.15 10.33
C ASN A 15 -15.10 -19.28 9.41
N VAL A 16 -16.42 -19.50 9.45
CA VAL A 16 -17.41 -18.85 8.58
C VAL A 16 -17.29 -17.31 8.58
N PRO A 17 -17.13 -16.61 9.73
CA PRO A 17 -16.83 -15.18 9.76
C PRO A 17 -15.61 -14.76 8.93
N LYS A 18 -14.48 -15.48 9.05
CA LYS A 18 -13.26 -15.15 8.30
C LYS A 18 -13.45 -15.38 6.81
N SER A 19 -14.11 -16.47 6.40
CA SER A 19 -14.39 -16.76 5.00
C SER A 19 -15.26 -15.66 4.35
N ARG A 20 -16.27 -15.16 5.06
CA ARG A 20 -17.09 -14.03 4.60
C ARG A 20 -16.27 -12.75 4.45
N LEU A 21 -15.38 -12.48 5.39
CA LEU A 21 -14.49 -11.32 5.33
C LEU A 21 -13.56 -11.40 4.11
N ALA A 22 -12.93 -12.53 3.83
CA ALA A 22 -12.15 -12.71 2.60
C ALA A 22 -12.95 -12.53 1.30
N ALA A 23 -14.19 -13.02 1.26
CA ALA A 23 -15.06 -12.81 0.09
C ALA A 23 -15.32 -11.30 -0.14
N ILE A 24 -15.57 -10.54 0.95
CA ILE A 24 -15.70 -9.09 0.89
C ILE A 24 -14.38 -8.45 0.42
N GLN A 25 -13.23 -8.91 0.94
CA GLN A 25 -11.91 -8.42 0.52
C GLN A 25 -11.64 -8.61 -0.97
N LEU A 26 -12.04 -9.74 -1.54
CA LEU A 26 -11.94 -9.98 -2.99
C LEU A 26 -12.94 -9.11 -3.78
N ALA A 27 -14.16 -8.96 -3.26
CA ALA A 27 -15.23 -8.23 -3.92
C ALA A 27 -14.89 -6.74 -4.10
N TYR A 28 -14.24 -6.09 -3.13
CA TYR A 28 -13.72 -4.72 -3.32
C TYR A 28 -12.31 -4.71 -3.93
N GLY A 29 -11.49 -5.73 -3.66
CA GLY A 29 -10.08 -5.78 -4.06
C GLY A 29 -9.89 -5.87 -5.57
N ILE A 30 -10.60 -6.80 -6.22
CA ILE A 30 -10.48 -7.01 -7.67
C ILE A 30 -10.87 -5.74 -8.46
N PRO A 31 -12.03 -5.09 -8.20
CA PRO A 31 -12.37 -3.83 -8.87
C PRO A 31 -11.33 -2.72 -8.61
N SER A 32 -10.79 -2.64 -7.39
CA SER A 32 -9.79 -1.63 -7.04
C SER A 32 -8.50 -1.81 -7.83
N ILE A 33 -8.01 -3.05 -7.97
CA ILE A 33 -6.82 -3.36 -8.76
C ILE A 33 -7.06 -3.06 -10.25
N LEU A 34 -8.22 -3.43 -10.79
CA LEU A 34 -8.60 -3.07 -12.17
C LEU A 34 -8.61 -1.55 -12.37
N LEU A 35 -9.14 -0.82 -11.40
CA LEU A 35 -9.15 0.65 -11.44
C LEU A 35 -7.74 1.23 -11.42
N MET A 36 -6.83 0.69 -10.60
CA MET A 36 -5.42 1.10 -10.61
C MET A 36 -4.77 0.87 -11.96
N PHE A 37 -5.05 -0.26 -12.63
CA PHE A 37 -4.55 -0.53 -13.98
C PHE A 37 -5.10 0.46 -15.01
N ILE A 38 -6.39 0.83 -14.92
CA ILE A 38 -6.99 1.84 -15.81
C ILE A 38 -6.36 3.22 -15.56
N MET A 39 -6.23 3.64 -14.31
CA MET A 39 -5.59 4.91 -13.96
C MET A 39 -4.12 4.95 -14.38
N PHE A 40 -3.41 3.83 -14.25
CA PHE A 40 -2.07 3.66 -14.79
C PHE A 40 -2.03 3.94 -16.29
N TRP A 41 -2.87 3.28 -17.07
CA TRP A 41 -2.92 3.47 -18.52
C TRP A 41 -3.16 4.94 -18.88
N LEU A 42 -4.11 5.59 -18.21
CA LEU A 42 -4.45 7.00 -18.45
C LEU A 42 -3.30 7.95 -18.11
N MET A 43 -2.61 7.72 -16.99
CA MET A 43 -1.51 8.57 -16.54
C MET A 43 -0.22 8.34 -17.32
N GLY A 44 0.06 7.11 -17.74
CA GLY A 44 1.26 6.73 -18.50
C GLY A 44 1.25 7.24 -19.95
N CYS A 45 0.08 7.29 -20.59
CA CYS A 45 -0.04 7.66 -22.00
C CYS A 45 -0.17 9.17 -22.25
N SER A 46 -0.37 10.00 -21.22
CA SER A 46 -0.66 11.43 -21.39
C SER A 46 0.41 12.35 -20.82
N LYS A 47 0.92 13.27 -21.64
CA LYS A 47 1.90 14.31 -21.25
C LYS A 47 1.38 15.25 -20.16
N LYS A 48 0.05 15.28 -19.95
CA LYS A 48 -0.64 16.06 -18.92
C LYS A 48 -0.22 15.66 -17.50
N TYR A 49 0.26 14.42 -17.31
CA TYR A 49 0.64 13.86 -16.01
C TYR A 49 2.16 13.88 -15.76
N SER A 50 2.90 14.79 -16.39
CA SER A 50 4.38 14.82 -16.28
C SER A 50 4.93 15.55 -15.05
N SER A 51 4.08 16.25 -14.27
CA SER A 51 4.49 17.02 -13.08
C SER A 51 5.06 16.13 -11.98
N SER A 52 5.92 16.68 -11.12
CA SER A 52 6.55 15.93 -10.01
C SER A 52 5.55 15.23 -9.09
N PHE A 53 4.38 15.82 -8.84
CA PHE A 53 3.32 15.20 -8.04
C PHE A 53 2.79 13.91 -8.67
N TYR A 54 2.42 13.94 -9.95
CA TYR A 54 1.93 12.76 -10.65
C TYR A 54 3.01 11.67 -10.77
N ARG A 55 4.30 12.03 -10.83
CA ARG A 55 5.37 11.04 -10.78
C ARG A 55 5.44 10.32 -9.44
N LEU A 56 5.26 11.04 -8.32
CA LEU A 56 5.17 10.42 -6.99
C LEU A 56 3.92 9.55 -6.87
N VAL A 57 2.77 10.02 -7.35
CA VAL A 57 1.52 9.25 -7.43
C VAL A 57 1.67 8.01 -8.31
N GLN A 58 2.40 8.11 -9.42
CA GLN A 58 2.76 6.98 -10.28
C GLN A 58 3.70 6.02 -9.56
N MET A 59 4.60 6.46 -8.66
CA MET A 59 5.37 5.52 -7.85
C MET A 59 4.48 4.75 -6.86
N ASP A 60 3.46 5.41 -6.29
CA ASP A 60 2.49 4.75 -5.40
C ASP A 60 1.55 3.78 -6.15
N LEU A 61 1.16 4.12 -7.39
CA LEU A 61 0.24 3.33 -8.22
C LEU A 61 0.95 2.38 -9.20
N LEU A 62 1.78 2.91 -10.10
CA LEU A 62 2.54 2.18 -11.13
C LEU A 62 3.52 3.05 -11.97
N THR A 63 4.76 2.54 -12.15
CA THR A 63 6.00 3.14 -12.70
C THR A 63 6.10 3.50 -14.22
N VAL A 64 7.11 4.33 -14.54
CA VAL A 64 7.73 4.77 -15.83
C VAL A 64 6.98 5.83 -16.65
N THR A 65 7.52 7.06 -16.66
CA THR A 65 7.26 8.04 -17.73
C THR A 65 8.38 7.94 -18.77
N ASN A 66 8.03 7.58 -20.00
CA ASN A 66 8.91 7.68 -21.16
C ASN A 66 9.34 9.13 -21.37
N ASN A 67 10.60 9.44 -21.09
CA ASN A 67 11.33 10.49 -21.81
C ASN A 67 12.83 10.22 -21.68
N LYS A 68 13.41 9.68 -22.77
CA LYS A 68 14.84 9.61 -23.08
C LYS A 68 15.77 9.69 -21.86
N VAL A 69 16.11 8.54 -21.27
CA VAL A 69 17.48 8.13 -20.89
C VAL A 69 17.37 6.67 -20.42
N HIS A 70 18.16 5.81 -21.04
CA HIS A 70 18.41 4.45 -20.60
C HIS A 70 18.94 4.44 -19.15
N LEU A 71 18.15 3.97 -18.19
CA LEU A 71 18.66 3.22 -17.04
C LEU A 71 17.53 2.47 -16.32
N ASN A 72 17.55 1.15 -16.47
CA ASN A 72 17.07 0.08 -15.59
C ASN A 72 15.60 0.08 -15.10
N TYR A 73 14.91 -0.93 -15.63
CA TYR A 73 13.62 -1.50 -15.24
C TYR A 73 13.51 -1.85 -13.75
N LEU A 74 13.22 -0.87 -12.89
CA LEU A 74 12.76 -1.14 -11.53
C LEU A 74 11.27 -0.80 -11.43
N TYR A 75 10.46 -1.73 -11.91
CA TYR A 75 9.01 -1.70 -11.77
C TYR A 75 8.65 -1.99 -10.32
N ILE A 76 8.24 -0.99 -9.55
CA ILE A 76 7.77 -1.24 -8.19
C ILE A 76 6.30 -0.87 -8.10
N PHE A 77 5.50 -1.93 -8.13
CA PHE A 77 4.05 -1.94 -8.12
C PHE A 77 3.53 -1.85 -6.69
N GLN A 78 3.81 -0.79 -5.97
CA GLN A 78 3.73 -0.85 -4.51
C GLN A 78 2.36 -1.30 -3.97
N ASN A 79 1.27 -0.71 -4.48
CA ASN A 79 -0.07 -1.09 -4.05
C ASN A 79 -0.55 -2.42 -4.65
N ILE A 80 -0.26 -2.70 -5.92
CA ILE A 80 -0.69 -3.94 -6.58
C ILE A 80 0.09 -5.15 -6.05
N VAL A 81 1.42 -5.07 -6.01
CA VAL A 81 2.29 -6.10 -5.44
C VAL A 81 2.05 -6.22 -3.95
N GLY A 82 1.88 -5.13 -3.22
CA GLY A 82 1.54 -5.18 -1.78
C GLY A 82 0.26 -5.98 -1.53
N TRP A 83 -0.81 -5.69 -2.27
CA TRP A 83 -2.08 -6.40 -2.13
C TRP A 83 -1.98 -7.88 -2.55
N LEU A 84 -1.42 -8.18 -3.72
CA LEU A 84 -1.25 -9.55 -4.21
C LEU A 84 -0.34 -10.39 -3.30
N ASN A 85 0.76 -9.80 -2.84
CA ASN A 85 1.70 -10.47 -1.94
C ASN A 85 1.09 -10.73 -0.56
N SER A 86 0.20 -9.86 -0.07
CA SER A 86 -0.53 -10.10 1.19
C SER A 86 -1.39 -11.36 1.15
N TRP A 87 -1.89 -11.76 -0.03
CA TRP A 87 -2.62 -13.01 -0.17
C TRP A 87 -1.73 -14.23 0.10
N ILE A 88 -0.53 -14.24 -0.45
CA ILE A 88 0.43 -15.35 -0.28
C ILE A 88 1.04 -15.35 1.12
N ALA A 89 1.51 -14.19 1.60
CA ALA A 89 2.22 -14.09 2.87
C ALA A 89 1.32 -14.34 4.08
N LEU A 90 0.05 -13.91 4.02
CA LEU A 90 -0.76 -13.70 5.21
C LEU A 90 -2.17 -14.30 5.08
N ARG A 91 -2.89 -14.02 3.99
CA ARG A 91 -4.32 -14.40 3.89
C ARG A 91 -4.52 -15.89 3.59
N TYR A 92 -3.70 -16.50 2.74
CA TYR A 92 -3.82 -17.94 2.46
C TYR A 92 -3.51 -18.80 3.69
N ALA A 93 -2.78 -18.26 4.67
CA ALA A 93 -2.58 -18.91 5.95
C ALA A 93 -3.85 -18.92 6.83
N GLU A 94 -4.81 -18.01 6.60
CA GLU A 94 -6.04 -17.92 7.41
C GLU A 94 -7.17 -18.82 6.92
N PHE A 95 -7.04 -19.45 5.74
CA PHE A 95 -8.13 -20.21 5.10
C PHE A 95 -7.77 -21.68 4.81
N PRO A 96 -8.74 -22.61 4.95
CA PRO A 96 -8.54 -24.00 4.58
C PRO A 96 -8.14 -24.18 3.11
N PHE A 97 -8.77 -23.43 2.19
CA PHE A 97 -8.41 -23.46 0.77
C PHE A 97 -7.01 -22.88 0.52
N GLY A 98 -6.60 -21.89 1.31
CA GLY A 98 -5.29 -21.25 1.18
C GLY A 98 -4.14 -22.21 1.49
N THR A 99 -4.34 -23.16 2.41
CA THR A 99 -3.36 -24.23 2.68
C THR A 99 -3.14 -25.13 1.46
N ILE A 100 -4.18 -25.39 0.66
CA ILE A 100 -4.06 -26.16 -0.60
C ILE A 100 -3.20 -25.39 -1.61
N TYR A 101 -3.45 -24.09 -1.78
CA TYR A 101 -2.66 -23.25 -2.68
C TYR A 101 -1.21 -23.13 -2.22
N ILE A 102 -0.98 -22.92 -0.93
CA ILE A 102 0.36 -22.88 -0.35
C ILE A 102 1.11 -24.19 -0.63
N ARG A 103 0.49 -25.36 -0.39
CA ARG A 103 1.10 -26.67 -0.71
C ARG A 103 1.44 -26.79 -2.19
N PHE A 104 0.52 -26.39 -3.07
CA PHE A 104 0.75 -26.41 -4.51
C PHE A 104 1.95 -25.54 -4.89
N PHE A 105 2.01 -24.30 -4.42
CA PHE A 105 3.10 -23.39 -4.75
C PHE A 105 4.44 -23.80 -4.13
N LEU A 106 4.47 -24.26 -2.88
CA LEU A 106 5.70 -24.76 -2.24
C LEU A 106 6.22 -26.02 -2.93
N GLY A 107 5.35 -26.82 -3.56
CA GLY A 107 5.75 -27.96 -4.38
C GLY A 107 6.59 -27.58 -5.60
N TYR A 108 6.39 -26.38 -6.16
CA TYR A 108 7.18 -25.86 -7.29
C TYR A 108 8.31 -24.92 -6.84
N VAL A 109 8.05 -24.06 -5.84
CA VAL A 109 8.98 -23.04 -5.36
C VAL A 109 9.00 -23.07 -3.82
N PRO A 110 9.92 -23.85 -3.22
CA PRO A 110 9.95 -24.09 -1.76
C PRO A 110 10.14 -22.83 -0.91
N TRP A 111 10.74 -21.78 -1.48
CA TRP A 111 11.07 -20.54 -0.80
C TRP A 111 10.05 -19.42 -1.03
N LEU A 112 8.97 -19.66 -1.80
CA LEU A 112 8.02 -18.62 -2.20
C LEU A 112 7.40 -17.90 -1.01
N TRP A 113 6.93 -18.66 -0.01
CA TRP A 113 6.25 -18.09 1.15
C TRP A 113 7.20 -17.27 2.03
N ASN A 114 8.44 -17.74 2.24
CA ASN A 114 9.45 -17.00 3.01
C ASN A 114 9.80 -15.67 2.34
N VAL A 115 9.97 -15.67 1.01
CA VAL A 115 10.19 -14.43 0.25
C VAL A 115 8.96 -13.54 0.27
N SER A 116 7.77 -14.11 0.23
CA SER A 116 6.52 -13.35 0.32
C SER A 116 6.38 -12.61 1.65
N ILE A 117 6.74 -13.23 2.79
CA ILE A 117 6.77 -12.55 4.10
C ILE A 117 7.80 -11.41 4.13
N PHE A 118 8.99 -11.65 3.58
CA PHE A 118 10.02 -10.62 3.50
C PHE A 118 9.53 -9.41 2.68
N ILE A 119 8.97 -9.67 1.50
CA ILE A 119 8.39 -8.62 0.63
C ILE A 119 7.25 -7.91 1.35
N TYR A 120 6.39 -8.64 2.07
CA TYR A 120 5.26 -8.05 2.79
C TYR A 120 5.74 -7.02 3.83
N THR A 121 6.73 -7.39 4.63
CA THR A 121 7.32 -6.49 5.63
C THR A 121 7.99 -5.30 4.97
N CYS A 122 8.81 -5.52 3.93
CA CYS A 122 9.45 -4.43 3.21
C CYS A 122 8.42 -3.45 2.63
N MET A 123 7.36 -3.95 1.99
CA MET A 123 6.30 -3.12 1.42
C MET A 123 5.57 -2.28 2.49
N PHE A 124 5.33 -2.83 3.68
CA PHE A 124 4.75 -2.10 4.80
C PHE A 124 5.55 -0.83 5.12
N HIS A 125 6.87 -0.94 5.27
CA HIS A 125 7.73 0.23 5.52
C HIS A 125 7.76 1.21 4.35
N VAL A 126 7.83 0.71 3.11
CA VAL A 126 7.82 1.59 1.93
C VAL A 126 6.49 2.37 1.85
N HIS A 127 5.36 1.79 2.28
CA HIS A 127 4.05 2.47 2.24
C HIS A 127 4.03 3.71 3.13
N PHE A 128 4.55 3.61 4.35
CA PHE A 128 4.63 4.78 5.24
C PHE A 128 5.66 5.80 4.79
N CYS A 129 6.84 5.36 4.32
CA CYS A 129 7.84 6.26 3.76
C CYS A 129 7.30 7.05 2.58
N SER A 130 6.54 6.41 1.68
CA SER A 130 5.95 7.10 0.53
C SER A 130 4.87 8.11 0.94
N ALA A 131 4.00 7.76 1.89
CA ALA A 131 2.99 8.68 2.41
C ALA A 131 3.61 9.93 3.09
N ILE A 132 4.69 9.75 3.85
CA ILE A 132 5.47 10.85 4.43
C ILE A 132 6.10 11.68 3.31
N SER A 133 6.67 11.03 2.30
CA SER A 133 7.28 11.69 1.13
C SER A 133 6.29 12.57 0.38
N LEU A 134 5.05 12.13 0.19
CA LEU A 134 3.99 12.91 -0.45
C LEU A 134 3.67 14.18 0.35
N SER A 135 3.67 14.07 1.69
CA SER A 135 3.45 15.20 2.59
C SER A 135 4.64 16.18 2.58
N ILE A 136 5.87 15.68 2.53
CA ILE A 136 7.08 16.51 2.39
C ILE A 136 7.14 17.17 1.01
N HIS A 137 6.81 16.44 -0.07
CA HIS A 137 6.68 17.00 -1.42
C HIS A 137 5.73 18.19 -1.39
N ARG A 138 4.58 18.03 -0.73
CA ARG A 138 3.61 19.10 -0.58
C ARG A 138 4.17 20.32 0.13
N ILE A 139 4.81 20.14 1.29
CA ILE A 139 5.47 21.23 2.02
C ILE A 139 6.53 21.92 1.15
N SER A 140 7.37 21.14 0.46
CA SER A 140 8.42 21.67 -0.40
C SER A 140 7.87 22.45 -1.61
N SER A 141 6.74 22.03 -2.17
CA SER A 141 6.05 22.76 -3.26
C SER A 141 5.57 24.14 -2.81
N ILE A 142 5.16 24.26 -1.55
CA ILE A 142 4.70 25.51 -0.97
C ILE A 142 5.89 26.39 -0.59
N LEU A 143 6.92 25.84 0.04
CA LEU A 143 8.08 26.60 0.52
C LEU A 143 9.02 27.02 -0.62
N PHE A 144 9.27 26.16 -1.60
CA PHE A 144 10.34 26.32 -2.61
C PHE A 144 9.83 26.26 -4.06
N PHE A 145 8.88 27.11 -4.42
CA PHE A 145 8.17 27.12 -5.72
C PHE A 145 9.07 27.01 -6.97
N ASN A 146 10.26 27.62 -7.00
CA ASN A 146 11.15 27.60 -8.17
C ASN A 146 12.05 26.36 -8.31
N SER A 147 12.38 25.69 -7.20
CA SER A 147 13.39 24.61 -7.20
C SER A 147 12.78 23.23 -6.93
N TYR A 148 11.57 23.16 -6.38
CA TYR A 148 10.97 21.90 -5.97
C TYR A 148 10.70 20.95 -7.15
N GLU A 149 10.11 21.44 -8.26
CA GLU A 149 9.80 20.60 -9.43
C GLU A 149 11.05 19.92 -9.97
N LYS A 150 12.18 20.65 -10.06
CA LYS A 150 13.44 20.11 -10.59
C LYS A 150 14.01 19.00 -9.70
N PHE A 151 13.94 19.18 -8.37
CA PHE A 151 14.45 18.20 -7.42
C PHE A 151 13.62 16.90 -7.48
N TRP A 152 12.31 17.00 -7.28
CA TRP A 152 11.44 15.83 -7.22
C TRP A 152 11.31 15.12 -8.57
N SER A 153 11.27 15.88 -9.67
CA SER A 153 11.20 15.29 -11.02
C SER A 153 12.47 14.52 -11.40
N ARG A 154 13.64 14.89 -10.85
CA ARG A 154 14.93 14.24 -11.15
C ARG A 154 15.27 13.11 -10.17
N TYR A 155 15.03 13.31 -8.88
CA TYR A 155 15.51 12.41 -7.83
C TYR A 155 14.43 11.45 -7.28
N TYR A 156 13.18 11.47 -7.78
CA TYR A 156 12.13 10.59 -7.27
C TYR A 156 12.51 9.10 -7.26
N LEU A 157 13.18 8.59 -8.31
CA LEU A 157 13.63 7.20 -8.35
C LEU A 157 14.69 6.89 -7.28
N VAL A 158 15.64 7.81 -7.07
CA VAL A 158 16.70 7.66 -6.07
C VAL A 158 16.10 7.65 -4.66
N VAL A 159 15.18 8.57 -4.39
CA VAL A 159 14.43 8.64 -3.13
C VAL A 159 13.70 7.32 -2.87
N TYR A 160 13.10 6.73 -3.91
CA TYR A 160 12.39 5.46 -3.78
C TYR A 160 13.32 4.27 -3.53
N ILE A 161 14.48 4.20 -4.20
CA ILE A 161 15.50 3.17 -3.93
C ILE A 161 15.98 3.27 -2.48
N VAL A 162 16.18 4.49 -1.97
CA VAL A 162 16.50 4.73 -0.56
C VAL A 162 15.39 4.19 0.35
N TYR A 163 14.12 4.35 0.00
CA TYR A 163 13.01 3.74 0.75
C TYR A 163 13.10 2.21 0.74
N CYS A 164 13.32 1.56 -0.40
CA CYS A 164 13.45 0.10 -0.46
C CYS A 164 14.62 -0.42 0.39
N LEU A 165 15.77 0.25 0.34
CA LEU A 165 16.94 -0.10 1.14
C LEU A 165 16.68 0.11 2.64
N PHE A 166 16.11 1.26 3.00
CA PHE A 166 15.76 1.58 4.38
C PHE A 166 14.72 0.61 4.94
N SER A 167 13.69 0.27 4.16
CA SER A 167 12.64 -0.68 4.51
C SER A 167 13.13 -2.12 4.68
N SER A 168 14.32 -2.44 4.16
CA SER A 168 14.96 -3.73 4.37
C SER A 168 15.75 -3.80 5.68
N LEU A 169 16.13 -2.66 6.26
CA LEU A 169 16.92 -2.60 7.50
C LEU A 169 16.23 -3.28 8.69
N PRO A 170 14.92 -3.11 8.96
CA PRO A 170 14.27 -3.80 10.08
C PRO A 170 14.38 -5.33 9.99
N ASN A 171 14.26 -5.87 8.77
CA ASN A 171 14.42 -7.31 8.51
C ASN A 171 15.86 -7.78 8.69
N LEU A 172 16.85 -6.94 8.38
CA LEU A 172 18.28 -7.26 8.52
C LEU A 172 18.81 -7.08 9.94
N LEU A 173 18.24 -6.14 10.69
CA LEU A 173 18.63 -5.81 12.06
C LEU A 173 17.93 -6.70 13.09
N ALA A 174 16.86 -7.39 12.72
CA ALA A 174 16.23 -8.37 13.58
C ALA A 174 17.17 -9.55 13.82
N SER A 175 17.58 -9.73 15.07
CA SER A 175 18.36 -10.88 15.51
C SER A 175 17.46 -12.10 15.61
N GLY A 176 17.56 -13.03 14.65
CA GLY A 176 16.83 -14.30 14.66
C GLY A 176 16.38 -14.71 13.26
N LEU A 177 15.77 -15.90 13.15
CA LEU A 177 15.22 -16.35 11.87
C LEU A 177 13.76 -15.95 11.73
N PRO A 178 13.33 -15.37 10.60
CA PRO A 178 11.91 -15.11 10.37
C PRO A 178 11.14 -16.44 10.36
N PRO A 179 9.82 -16.42 10.60
CA PRO A 179 8.97 -17.61 10.47
C PRO A 179 9.21 -18.29 9.13
N ARG A 180 9.32 -19.62 9.13
CA ARG A 180 9.56 -20.41 7.92
C ARG A 180 8.46 -21.44 7.74
N LEU A 181 7.99 -21.55 6.50
CA LEU A 181 7.10 -22.63 6.08
C LEU A 181 7.85 -23.53 5.12
N ASN A 182 7.99 -24.81 5.49
CA ASN A 182 8.69 -25.80 4.68
C ASN A 182 7.76 -26.98 4.36
N LEU A 183 7.82 -27.47 3.14
CA LEU A 183 7.12 -28.69 2.73
C LEU A 183 8.10 -29.86 2.79
N ILE A 184 7.90 -30.78 3.75
CA ILE A 184 8.76 -31.95 3.95
C ILE A 184 7.88 -33.19 3.83
N ASN A 185 8.16 -34.05 2.84
CA ASN A 185 7.43 -35.30 2.58
C ASN A 185 5.90 -35.11 2.41
N GLY A 186 5.47 -33.99 1.82
CA GLY A 186 4.04 -33.67 1.62
C GLY A 186 3.35 -33.04 2.84
N THR A 187 4.02 -32.96 3.98
CA THR A 187 3.54 -32.31 5.20
C THR A 187 4.12 -30.90 5.31
N LEU A 188 3.28 -29.93 5.66
CA LEU A 188 3.71 -28.55 5.89
C LEU A 188 4.20 -28.41 7.33
N TRP A 189 5.39 -27.86 7.49
CA TRP A 189 6.02 -27.57 8.77
C TRP A 189 6.21 -26.08 8.92
N PHE A 190 5.81 -25.55 10.06
CA PHE A 190 5.95 -24.16 10.42
C PHE A 190 6.94 -24.03 11.57
N SER A 191 8.03 -23.31 11.32
CA SER A 191 9.13 -23.11 12.27
C SER A 191 9.21 -21.64 12.66
N VAL A 192 9.20 -21.36 13.95
CA VAL A 192 9.30 -20.01 14.53
C VAL A 192 10.44 -19.95 15.54
N ASP A 193 11.24 -18.90 15.41
CA ASP A 193 12.19 -18.45 16.42
C ASP A 193 11.47 -17.42 17.31
N ILE A 194 11.18 -17.77 18.56
CA ILE A 194 10.39 -16.91 19.46
C ILE A 194 11.14 -15.60 19.73
N GLU A 195 12.39 -15.71 20.17
CA GLU A 195 13.24 -14.56 20.48
C GLU A 195 13.47 -13.69 19.24
N GLY A 196 13.66 -14.33 18.08
CA GLY A 196 13.79 -13.63 16.80
C GLY A 196 12.53 -12.83 16.41
N THR A 197 11.37 -13.45 16.59
CA THR A 197 10.08 -12.84 16.26
C THR A 197 9.76 -11.67 17.20
N GLU A 198 10.06 -11.79 18.49
CA GLU A 198 9.88 -10.71 19.46
C GLU A 198 10.76 -9.50 19.16
N ASN A 199 12.05 -9.71 18.87
CA ASN A 199 12.98 -8.65 18.51
C ASN A 199 12.57 -7.94 17.21
N PHE A 200 12.13 -8.71 16.21
CA PHE A 200 11.60 -8.18 14.96
C PHE A 200 10.34 -7.32 15.17
N ASN A 201 9.39 -7.80 15.97
CA ASN A 201 8.17 -7.07 16.31
C ASN A 201 8.50 -5.78 17.08
N PHE A 202 9.45 -5.83 18.01
CA PHE A 202 9.92 -4.65 18.72
C PHE A 202 10.49 -3.59 17.76
N GLY A 203 11.39 -3.99 16.86
CA GLY A 203 11.95 -3.10 15.84
C GLY A 203 10.87 -2.46 14.96
N THR A 204 9.94 -3.28 14.44
CA THR A 204 8.82 -2.80 13.62
C THR A 204 7.96 -1.79 14.36
N ASN A 205 7.69 -2.00 15.65
CA ASN A 205 6.94 -1.08 16.49
C ASN A 205 7.67 0.26 16.71
N VAL A 206 9.01 0.24 16.89
CA VAL A 206 9.81 1.47 16.99
C VAL A 206 9.69 2.30 15.71
N PHE A 207 9.83 1.67 14.54
CA PHE A 207 9.62 2.36 13.27
C PHE A 207 8.19 2.89 13.11
N ALA A 208 7.18 2.13 13.53
CA ALA A 208 5.78 2.55 13.50
C ALA A 208 5.54 3.83 14.31
N VAL A 209 6.14 3.97 15.50
CA VAL A 209 6.08 5.21 16.30
C VAL A 209 6.68 6.39 15.54
N VAL A 210 7.87 6.21 14.95
CA VAL A 210 8.56 7.26 14.19
C VAL A 210 7.73 7.71 12.98
N TYR A 211 7.14 6.76 12.25
CA TYR A 211 6.25 7.07 11.12
C TYR A 211 4.99 7.80 11.58
N PHE A 212 4.41 7.39 12.70
CA PHE A 212 3.21 8.01 13.25
C PHE A 212 3.45 9.49 13.59
N ILE A 213 4.53 9.78 14.32
CA ILE A 213 4.91 11.16 14.68
C ILE A 213 5.17 11.98 13.40
N SER A 214 5.85 11.40 12.42
CA SER A 214 6.17 12.07 11.16
C SER A 214 4.92 12.38 10.33
N LEU A 215 3.97 11.44 10.23
CA LEU A 215 2.72 11.63 9.49
C LEU A 215 1.80 12.65 10.16
N VAL A 216 1.63 12.58 11.48
CA VAL A 216 0.83 13.56 12.22
C VAL A 216 1.49 14.94 12.15
N GLY A 217 2.81 15.02 12.35
CA GLY A 217 3.56 16.27 12.29
C GLY A 217 3.47 16.94 10.92
N THR A 218 3.69 16.18 9.85
CA THR A 218 3.56 16.70 8.47
C THR A 218 2.10 17.02 8.11
N GLY A 219 1.15 16.20 8.56
CA GLY A 219 -0.29 16.42 8.37
C GLY A 219 -0.82 17.71 9.01
N ILE A 220 -0.28 18.10 10.17
CA ILE A 220 -0.57 19.38 10.83
C ILE A 220 0.22 20.54 10.20
N ALA A 221 1.48 20.31 9.81
CA ALA A 221 2.34 21.35 9.24
C ALA A 221 1.81 21.89 7.90
N VAL A 222 1.31 21.02 7.01
CA VAL A 222 0.80 21.41 5.69
C VAL A 222 -0.28 22.51 5.75
N PRO A 223 -1.41 22.35 6.47
CA PRO A 223 -2.46 23.37 6.54
C PRO A 223 -1.97 24.66 7.21
N ILE A 224 -1.11 24.60 8.23
CA ILE A 224 -0.56 25.78 8.90
C ILE A 224 0.30 26.61 7.94
N ILE A 225 1.19 25.96 7.18
CA ILE A 225 2.08 26.63 6.23
C ILE A 225 1.27 27.28 5.11
N ILE A 226 0.21 26.61 4.63
CA ILE A 226 -0.69 27.18 3.61
C ILE A 226 -1.41 28.42 4.14
N GLY A 227 -1.96 28.34 5.35
CA GLY A 227 -2.67 29.44 5.99
C GLY A 227 -1.78 30.68 6.19
N ARG A 228 -0.48 30.48 6.43
CA ARG A 228 0.50 31.57 6.56
C ARG A 228 0.97 32.14 5.23
N LYS A 229 1.21 31.31 4.21
CA LYS A 229 1.87 31.74 2.96
C LYS A 229 0.91 32.25 1.88
N PHE A 230 -0.35 31.81 1.89
CA PHE A 230 -1.31 32.12 0.81
C PHE A 230 -2.42 33.11 1.21
N GLN A 231 -2.13 34.11 2.05
CA GLN A 231 -3.12 35.13 2.42
C GLN A 231 -3.55 36.07 1.26
N GLY A 232 -3.11 35.87 0.00
CA GLY A 232 -3.40 36.82 -1.10
C GLY A 232 -3.44 36.33 -2.57
N SER A 233 -3.24 35.06 -2.92
CA SER A 233 -3.24 34.60 -4.34
C SER A 233 -4.34 33.56 -4.65
N LEU A 234 -5.44 33.97 -5.27
CA LEU A 234 -6.65 33.15 -5.49
C LEU A 234 -6.45 31.90 -6.39
N ALA A 235 -5.59 31.99 -7.41
CA ALA A 235 -5.40 30.90 -8.39
C ALA A 235 -4.52 29.77 -7.83
N ASP A 236 -3.37 30.12 -7.25
CA ASP A 236 -2.46 29.14 -6.63
C ASP A 236 -3.10 28.47 -5.42
N ILE A 237 -3.92 29.21 -4.66
CA ILE A 237 -4.71 28.67 -3.55
C ILE A 237 -5.57 27.47 -3.98
N THR A 238 -6.15 27.48 -5.19
CA THR A 238 -7.13 26.46 -5.58
C THR A 238 -6.47 25.12 -5.91
N ILE A 239 -5.37 25.14 -6.67
CA ILE A 239 -4.58 23.93 -6.97
C ILE A 239 -3.91 23.42 -5.68
N SER A 240 -3.38 24.34 -4.88
CA SER A 240 -2.78 24.08 -3.58
C SER A 240 -3.77 23.41 -2.61
N LYS A 241 -5.00 23.92 -2.47
CA LYS A 241 -6.04 23.33 -1.60
C LYS A 241 -6.44 21.92 -2.03
N LYS A 242 -6.56 21.65 -3.34
CA LYS A 242 -6.89 20.31 -3.86
C LYS A 242 -5.81 19.28 -3.52
N LEU A 243 -4.55 19.61 -3.81
CA LEU A 243 -3.41 18.74 -3.53
C LEU A 243 -3.24 18.48 -2.03
N THR A 244 -3.51 19.50 -1.23
CA THR A 244 -3.48 19.41 0.24
C THR A 244 -4.56 18.48 0.76
N ARG A 245 -5.77 18.52 0.20
CA ARG A 245 -6.85 17.65 0.63
C ARG A 245 -6.50 16.18 0.37
N ILE A 246 -5.89 15.87 -0.78
CA ILE A 246 -5.38 14.53 -1.09
C ILE A 246 -4.35 14.09 -0.05
N ALA A 247 -3.30 14.90 0.19
CA ALA A 247 -2.22 14.58 1.12
C ALA A 247 -2.69 14.47 2.58
N VAL A 248 -3.63 15.31 3.03
CA VAL A 248 -4.18 15.25 4.39
C VAL A 248 -5.08 14.03 4.56
N THR A 249 -5.89 13.70 3.54
CA THR A 249 -6.77 12.53 3.58
C THR A 249 -5.94 11.24 3.60
N SER A 250 -4.92 11.13 2.75
CA SER A 250 -3.99 10.00 2.78
C SER A 250 -3.23 9.97 4.11
N GLY A 251 -2.66 11.09 4.56
CA GLY A 251 -1.96 11.17 5.85
C GLY A 251 -2.82 10.73 7.04
N PHE A 252 -4.11 11.07 7.04
CA PHE A 252 -5.06 10.65 8.08
C PHE A 252 -5.30 9.13 8.06
N VAL A 253 -5.58 8.56 6.88
CA VAL A 253 -5.79 7.11 6.73
C VAL A 253 -4.55 6.32 7.19
N TYR A 254 -3.36 6.77 6.80
CA TYR A 254 -2.10 6.11 7.16
C TYR A 254 -1.74 6.31 8.64
N SER A 255 -2.11 7.42 9.26
CA SER A 255 -1.92 7.63 10.71
C SER A 255 -2.87 6.75 11.52
N GLY A 256 -4.12 6.56 11.06
CA GLY A 256 -5.11 5.73 11.73
C GLY A 256 -4.71 4.26 11.83
N ILE A 257 -4.10 3.69 10.78
CA ILE A 257 -3.61 2.30 10.81
C ILE A 257 -2.40 2.15 11.73
N LEU A 258 -1.47 3.11 11.75
CA LEU A 258 -0.34 3.08 12.69
C LEU A 258 -0.82 3.20 14.13
N LEU A 259 -1.80 4.06 14.39
CA LEU A 259 -2.41 4.16 15.71
C LEU A 259 -3.03 2.82 16.14
N TRP A 260 -3.74 2.14 15.25
CA TRP A 260 -4.29 0.80 15.52
C TRP A 260 -3.19 -0.22 15.82
N SER A 261 -2.12 -0.26 15.02
CA SER A 261 -0.96 -1.14 15.27
C SER A 261 -0.29 -0.86 16.61
N LEU A 262 -0.13 0.41 16.99
CA LEU A 262 0.44 0.81 18.27
C LEU A 262 -0.48 0.44 19.44
N LEU A 263 -1.79 0.65 19.32
CA LEU A 263 -2.77 0.25 20.33
C LEU A 263 -2.77 -1.27 20.54
N ASN A 264 -2.65 -2.06 19.46
CA ASN A 264 -2.49 -3.51 19.57
C ASN A 264 -1.19 -3.89 20.27
N ALA A 265 -0.06 -3.24 19.94
CA ALA A 265 1.23 -3.51 20.58
C ALA A 265 1.24 -3.14 22.08
N VAL A 266 0.52 -2.09 22.47
CA VAL A 266 0.31 -1.75 23.89
C VAL A 266 -0.58 -2.79 24.54
N ASN A 267 -1.64 -3.23 23.86
CA ASN A 267 -2.55 -4.21 24.40
C ASN A 267 -1.89 -5.59 24.65
N THR A 268 -1.01 -6.04 23.76
CA THR A 268 -0.26 -7.30 23.96
C THR A 268 0.73 -7.23 25.12
N LYS A 269 1.19 -6.04 25.51
CA LYS A 269 2.10 -5.82 26.65
C LYS A 269 1.38 -5.62 27.98
N PHE A 270 0.22 -4.95 27.97
CA PHE A 270 -0.46 -4.48 29.18
C PHE A 270 -1.83 -5.14 29.43
N HIS A 271 -2.30 -6.00 28.53
CA HIS A 271 -3.59 -6.72 28.61
C HIS A 271 -4.78 -5.80 28.96
N LEU A 272 -4.82 -4.59 28.37
CA LEU A 272 -5.82 -3.56 28.68
C LEU A 272 -7.23 -3.89 28.13
N LEU A 273 -7.31 -4.71 27.09
CA LEU A 273 -8.53 -5.15 26.43
C LEU A 273 -8.67 -6.68 26.52
N PRO A 274 -9.90 -7.22 26.60
CA PRO A 274 -10.13 -8.66 26.67
C PRO A 274 -9.50 -9.42 25.49
N GLU A 275 -8.85 -10.55 25.77
CA GLU A 275 -8.05 -11.33 24.80
C GLU A 275 -8.87 -11.83 23.59
N GLU A 276 -10.17 -12.01 23.74
CA GLU A 276 -11.11 -12.42 22.68
C GLU A 276 -11.22 -11.37 21.57
N TYR A 277 -11.16 -10.08 21.90
CA TYR A 277 -11.16 -8.98 20.92
C TYR A 277 -9.77 -8.76 20.29
N ALA A 278 -8.71 -9.10 21.03
CA ALA A 278 -7.32 -8.83 20.65
C ALA A 278 -6.73 -9.87 19.69
N SER A 279 -7.12 -11.15 19.78
CA SER A 279 -6.40 -12.25 19.13
C SER A 279 -7.01 -12.74 17.79
N SER A 280 -8.34 -12.87 17.71
CA SER A 280 -9.01 -13.48 16.55
C SER A 280 -9.47 -12.47 15.48
N ILE A 281 -10.00 -11.33 15.94
CA ILE A 281 -10.61 -10.30 15.08
C ILE A 281 -9.55 -9.27 14.65
N SER A 282 -8.55 -9.00 15.49
CA SER A 282 -7.61 -7.90 15.26
C SER A 282 -6.77 -8.04 13.99
N PHE A 283 -6.31 -9.24 13.66
CA PHE A 283 -5.43 -9.45 12.50
C PHE A 283 -6.18 -9.44 11.16
N SER A 284 -7.34 -10.10 11.10
CA SER A 284 -8.20 -10.07 9.90
C SER A 284 -8.83 -8.68 9.69
N VAL A 285 -9.14 -7.95 10.76
CA VAL A 285 -9.55 -6.53 10.65
C VAL A 285 -8.37 -5.65 10.23
N LEU A 286 -7.18 -5.86 10.77
CA LEU A 286 -5.98 -5.13 10.35
C LEU A 286 -5.67 -5.36 8.86
N SER A 287 -5.88 -6.57 8.35
CA SER A 287 -5.71 -6.86 6.92
C SER A 287 -6.76 -6.14 6.05
N CYS A 288 -8.02 -5.99 6.54
CA CYS A 288 -9.03 -5.13 5.91
C CYS A 288 -8.68 -3.64 5.97
N VAL A 289 -8.16 -3.14 7.10
CA VAL A 289 -7.76 -1.73 7.24
C VAL A 289 -6.54 -1.43 6.36
N SER A 290 -5.60 -2.39 6.22
CA SER A 290 -4.48 -2.32 5.28
C SER A 290 -4.94 -2.30 3.82
N ASP A 291 -6.04 -2.97 3.49
CA ASP A 291 -6.66 -2.87 2.17
C ASP A 291 -7.19 -1.48 1.90
N VAL A 292 -7.82 -0.84 2.88
CA VAL A 292 -8.24 0.55 2.73
C VAL A 292 -7.04 1.44 2.41
N MET A 293 -5.89 1.26 3.07
CA MET A 293 -4.68 2.01 2.76
C MET A 293 -4.18 1.76 1.33
N THR A 294 -4.08 0.49 0.95
CA THR A 294 -3.47 0.06 -0.32
C THR A 294 -4.38 0.38 -1.51
N LEU A 295 -5.69 0.26 -1.33
CA LEU A 295 -6.69 0.33 -2.39
C LEU A 295 -7.46 1.66 -2.45
N ALA A 296 -7.48 2.49 -1.39
CA ALA A 296 -8.24 3.75 -1.40
C ALA A 296 -7.60 4.84 -2.26
N PHE A 297 -6.28 4.80 -2.48
CA PHE A 297 -5.55 5.83 -3.20
C PHE A 297 -6.11 6.19 -4.60
N PRO A 298 -6.42 5.22 -5.50
CA PRO A 298 -7.09 5.53 -6.77
C PRO A 298 -8.45 6.24 -6.59
N TYR A 299 -9.23 5.87 -5.56
CA TYR A 299 -10.51 6.51 -5.27
C TYR A 299 -10.34 7.93 -4.74
N ILE A 300 -9.34 8.17 -3.86
CA ILE A 300 -8.99 9.51 -3.37
C ILE A 300 -8.64 10.43 -4.55
N LEU A 301 -7.87 9.93 -5.52
CA LEU A 301 -7.53 10.66 -6.74
C LEU A 301 -8.75 10.95 -7.61
N LEU A 302 -9.66 10.00 -7.82
CA LEU A 302 -10.89 10.24 -8.60
C LEU A 302 -11.80 11.30 -7.97
N ILE A 303 -11.87 11.35 -6.64
CA ILE A 303 -12.73 12.29 -5.91
C ILE A 303 -12.13 13.69 -5.92
N PHE A 304 -10.82 13.82 -5.69
CA PHE A 304 -10.18 15.12 -5.43
C PHE A 304 -9.37 15.68 -6.60
N ASP A 305 -8.92 14.86 -7.54
CA ASP A 305 -8.16 15.31 -8.72
C ASP A 305 -9.08 15.61 -9.90
N SER A 306 -9.16 16.89 -10.27
CA SER A 306 -10.03 17.35 -11.36
C SER A 306 -9.53 16.94 -12.75
N ASN A 307 -8.23 16.70 -12.93
CA ASN A 307 -7.68 16.27 -14.21
C ASN A 307 -8.03 14.82 -14.47
N ILE A 308 -7.86 13.97 -13.46
CA ILE A 308 -8.21 12.55 -13.50
C ILE A 308 -9.72 12.39 -13.67
N LYS A 309 -10.53 13.12 -12.88
CA LYS A 309 -11.99 13.08 -12.99
C LYS A 309 -12.50 13.45 -14.39
N ARG A 310 -11.91 14.48 -15.01
CA ARG A 310 -12.29 14.91 -16.37
C ARG A 310 -11.94 13.85 -17.40
N ASP A 311 -10.72 13.30 -17.35
CA ASP A 311 -10.27 12.34 -18.34
C ASP A 311 -11.04 11.01 -18.20
N PHE A 312 -11.35 10.59 -16.97
CA PHE A 312 -12.21 9.43 -16.70
C PHE A 312 -13.64 9.64 -17.24
N SER A 313 -14.24 10.82 -17.01
CA SER A 313 -15.56 11.16 -17.56
C SER A 313 -15.59 11.11 -19.10
N ILE A 314 -14.53 11.56 -19.76
CA ILE A 314 -14.44 11.54 -21.23
C ILE A 314 -14.34 10.10 -21.74
N VAL A 315 -13.56 9.23 -21.09
CA VAL A 315 -13.43 7.81 -21.47
C VAL A 315 -14.76 7.08 -21.35
N PHE A 316 -15.50 7.29 -20.26
CA PHE A 316 -16.82 6.67 -20.05
C PHE A 316 -17.92 7.26 -20.92
N GLN A 317 -17.87 8.55 -21.24
CA GLN A 317 -18.80 9.16 -22.19
C GLN A 317 -18.55 8.63 -23.61
N LYS A 318 -17.28 8.51 -24.02
CA LYS A 318 -16.90 8.01 -25.34
C LYS A 318 -17.30 6.53 -25.53
N SER A 319 -17.16 5.69 -24.49
CA SER A 319 -17.63 4.30 -24.54
C SER A 319 -19.16 4.19 -24.65
N THR A 320 -19.90 5.15 -24.10
CA THR A 320 -21.38 5.18 -24.19
C THR A 320 -21.85 5.63 -25.57
N SER A 321 -21.14 6.58 -26.21
CA SER A 321 -21.45 7.06 -27.56
C SER A 321 -21.13 6.03 -28.66
N GLU A 322 -20.04 5.26 -28.52
CA GLU A 322 -19.67 4.24 -29.51
C GLU A 322 -20.62 3.02 -29.48
N VAL A 323 -21.15 2.63 -28.31
CA VAL A 323 -22.16 1.56 -28.18
C VAL A 323 -23.52 1.98 -28.78
N SER A 324 -23.85 3.28 -28.78
CA SER A 324 -25.08 3.79 -29.40
C SER A 324 -25.01 3.84 -30.93
N SER A 325 -23.81 3.87 -31.53
CA SER A 325 -23.63 3.94 -32.99
C SER A 325 -23.63 2.58 -33.71
N THR A 326 -23.73 1.47 -32.99
CA THR A 326 -23.75 0.11 -33.56
C THR A 326 -25.15 -0.53 -33.64
N VAL A 327 -26.23 0.23 -33.40
CA VAL A 327 -27.59 -0.27 -33.70
C VAL A 327 -27.86 -0.06 -35.19
N PRO A 328 -28.06 -1.13 -36.00
CA PRO A 328 -28.39 -0.96 -37.40
C PRO A 328 -29.76 -0.32 -37.52
N VAL A 329 -29.83 0.81 -38.24
CA VAL A 329 -31.08 1.38 -38.73
C VAL A 329 -31.69 0.36 -39.68
N ILE A 330 -32.71 -0.37 -39.21
CA ILE A 330 -33.57 -1.19 -40.08
C ILE A 330 -34.37 -0.19 -40.91
N MET A 331 -33.92 0.07 -42.15
CA MET A 331 -34.77 0.71 -43.16
C MET A 331 -35.82 -0.31 -43.58
N THR A 332 -37.04 -0.16 -43.08
CA THR A 332 -38.22 -0.81 -43.67
C THR A 332 -38.58 -0.06 -44.94
N SER A 333 -38.42 -0.75 -46.07
CA SER A 333 -38.92 -0.40 -47.41
C SER A 333 -40.42 -0.44 -47.51
#